data_AF-A0A2E0LY99-F1
#
_entry.id   AF-A0A2E0LY99-F1
#
_cell.length_a   1.000
_cell.length_b   1.000
_cell.length_c   1.000
_cell.angle_alpha   90.00
_cell.angle_beta   90.00
_cell.angle_gamma   90.00
#
_symmetry.space_group_name_H-M   'P 1'
#
loop_
_entity.id
_entity.type
_entity.pdbx_description
1 polymer ?
#
loop_
_entity_poly.entity_id
_entity_poly.type
_entity_poly.pdbx_seq_one_letter_code
_entity_poly.pdbx_strand_id
1 'polypeptide(L)'
;MSTVALNAFFTYNRSNMPESVTLADVPLPPRALPPAGAMTALYGFRDALEELSRLRKRWESDTVGFATVTLQAEIGKMPYGRVSPEKLSSYRFLYLDRITRPLEDICRQKFDGYAAEMGLEPMDPFRHAGFVCERPDFIGKLHQEPEFNHLDVIVYRIDDPLTGPRQIASLFNKDAIVSIEARGVQTRILLPQAVPARGVQGAEEIVRKTA
;
A
#
# COMPACT_ATOMS: atom_id res chain seq x y z
N MET A 1 11.14 -6.04 19.93
CA MET A 1 11.27 -5.62 18.52
C MET A 1 10.14 -4.64 18.22
N SER A 2 10.33 -3.70 17.28
CA SER A 2 9.33 -2.67 16.97
C SER A 2 8.31 -3.19 15.97
N THR A 3 7.04 -2.82 16.15
CA THR A 3 5.96 -3.09 15.20
C THR A 3 5.39 -1.80 14.60
N VAL A 4 4.77 -1.92 13.44
CA VAL A 4 3.94 -0.88 12.82
C VAL A 4 2.52 -1.41 12.62
N ALA A 5 1.54 -0.55 12.84
CA ALA A 5 0.14 -0.86 12.60
C ALA A 5 -0.24 -0.43 11.18
N LEU A 6 -0.70 -1.39 10.38
CA LEU A 6 -1.25 -1.19 9.05
C LEU A 6 -2.75 -1.48 9.09
N ASN A 7 -3.57 -0.67 8.44
CA ASN A 7 -5.02 -0.81 8.47
C ASN A 7 -5.57 -1.18 7.10
N ALA A 8 -6.45 -2.16 7.08
CA ALA A 8 -7.21 -2.61 5.93
C ALA A 8 -8.70 -2.68 6.31
N PHE A 9 -9.53 -3.02 5.33
CA PHE A 9 -10.95 -3.20 5.55
C PHE A 9 -11.50 -4.24 4.57
N PHE A 10 -12.69 -4.75 4.88
CA PHE A 10 -13.48 -5.52 3.93
C PHE A 10 -14.98 -5.25 4.16
N THR A 11 -15.76 -5.52 3.13
CA THR A 11 -17.22 -5.49 3.19
C THR A 11 -17.77 -6.91 3.14
N TYR A 12 -18.95 -7.11 3.71
CA TYR A 12 -19.61 -8.41 3.74
C TYR A 12 -21.13 -8.24 3.70
N ASN A 13 -21.88 -9.29 3.38
CA ASN A 13 -23.33 -9.25 3.50
C ASN A 13 -23.72 -9.45 4.96
N ARG A 14 -24.49 -8.53 5.56
CA ARG A 14 -24.88 -8.62 6.98
C ARG A 14 -25.66 -9.90 7.32
N SER A 15 -26.43 -10.41 6.37
CA SER A 15 -27.20 -11.65 6.51
C SER A 15 -26.36 -12.91 6.32
N ASN A 16 -25.12 -12.79 5.84
CA ASN A 16 -24.23 -13.92 5.59
C ASN A 16 -22.76 -13.51 5.83
N MET A 17 -22.33 -13.56 7.10
CA MET A 17 -20.94 -13.33 7.45
C MET A 17 -20.08 -14.52 6.98
N PRO A 18 -19.05 -14.30 6.15
CA PRO A 18 -18.18 -15.38 5.71
C PRO A 18 -17.31 -15.91 6.86
N GLU A 19 -17.11 -17.23 6.89
CA GLU A 19 -16.20 -17.89 7.85
C GLU A 19 -14.74 -17.42 7.68
N SER A 20 -14.36 -17.09 6.44
CA SER A 20 -13.05 -16.53 6.12
C SER A 20 -13.11 -15.46 5.03
N VAL A 21 -12.24 -14.46 5.13
CA VAL A 21 -12.11 -13.37 4.15
C VAL A 21 -10.65 -13.18 3.77
N THR A 22 -10.36 -13.17 2.47
CA THR A 22 -9.07 -12.73 1.96
C THR A 22 -9.05 -11.21 1.88
N LEU A 23 -8.09 -10.56 2.56
CA LEU A 23 -7.95 -9.11 2.48
C LEU A 23 -7.60 -8.69 1.06
N ALA A 24 -8.30 -7.67 0.58
CA ALA A 24 -7.95 -6.96 -0.62
C ALA A 24 -6.98 -5.82 -0.30
N ASP A 25 -6.22 -5.42 -1.32
CA ASP A 25 -5.44 -4.20 -1.29
C ASP A 25 -6.32 -2.97 -1.03
N VAL A 26 -5.79 -2.02 -0.26
CA VAL A 26 -6.46 -0.73 -0.10
C VAL A 26 -6.52 -0.04 -1.46
N PRO A 27 -7.68 0.53 -1.84
CA PRO A 27 -7.83 1.20 -3.13
C PRO A 27 -6.75 2.28 -3.33
N LEU A 28 -6.13 2.27 -4.50
CA LEU A 28 -5.23 3.31 -4.97
C LEU A 28 -6.00 4.31 -5.84
N PRO A 29 -5.43 5.50 -6.17
CA PRO A 29 -6.09 6.47 -7.03
C PRO A 29 -6.49 5.83 -8.38
N PRO A 30 -7.55 6.31 -9.04
CA PRO A 30 -7.97 5.77 -10.32
C PRO A 30 -6.81 5.77 -11.33
N ARG A 31 -6.60 4.65 -12.03
CA ARG A 31 -5.50 4.40 -13.00
C ARG A 31 -4.11 4.15 -12.39
N ALA A 32 -3.94 4.26 -11.07
CA ALA A 32 -2.72 3.82 -10.42
C ALA A 32 -2.60 2.29 -10.46
N LEU A 33 -1.42 1.80 -10.81
CA LEU A 33 -1.10 0.38 -10.70
C LEU A 33 -0.57 0.08 -9.28
N PRO A 34 -0.93 -1.06 -8.68
CA PRO A 34 -0.40 -1.43 -7.39
C PRO A 34 1.09 -1.80 -7.46
N PRO A 35 1.85 -1.56 -6.39
CA PRO A 35 3.23 -2.04 -6.26
C PRO A 35 3.29 -3.56 -6.39
N ALA A 36 3.96 -4.05 -7.43
CA ALA A 36 4.09 -5.48 -7.68
C ALA A 36 4.77 -6.19 -6.49
N GLY A 37 4.24 -7.35 -6.11
CA GLY A 37 4.78 -8.16 -5.00
C GLY A 37 4.41 -7.67 -3.59
N ALA A 38 3.74 -6.52 -3.46
CA ALA A 38 3.29 -6.01 -2.17
C ALA A 38 1.78 -6.18 -1.97
N MET A 39 1.36 -6.22 -0.71
CA MET A 39 0.00 -5.88 -0.30
C MET A 39 -0.04 -4.41 0.13
N THR A 40 -1.06 -3.64 -0.28
CA THR A 40 -1.22 -2.25 0.15
C THR A 40 -2.18 -2.12 1.34
N ALA A 41 -1.80 -1.30 2.31
CA ALA A 41 -2.60 -0.99 3.49
C ALA A 41 -2.49 0.49 3.86
N LEU A 42 -3.45 1.02 4.62
CA LEU A 42 -3.40 2.37 5.16
C LEU A 42 -2.37 2.43 6.29
N TYR A 43 -1.55 3.49 6.30
CA TYR A 43 -0.59 3.76 7.37
C TYR A 43 -0.96 5.03 8.14
N GLY A 44 -0.68 5.04 9.44
CA GLY A 44 -0.97 6.17 10.31
C GLY A 44 -2.41 6.19 10.83
N PHE A 45 -2.60 6.67 12.06
CA PHE A 45 -3.88 6.59 12.76
C PHE A 45 -4.94 7.54 12.18
N ARG A 46 -4.57 8.79 11.92
CA ARG A 46 -5.51 9.83 11.48
C ARG A 46 -6.03 9.54 10.07
N ASP A 47 -5.13 9.39 9.11
CA ASP A 47 -5.46 9.16 7.71
C ASP A 47 -6.24 7.85 7.54
N ALA A 48 -5.87 6.80 8.29
CA ALA A 48 -6.63 5.56 8.31
C ALA A 48 -8.05 5.74 8.88
N LEU A 49 -8.24 6.48 9.98
CA LEU A 49 -9.56 6.70 10.55
C LEU A 49 -10.47 7.54 9.64
N GLU A 50 -9.94 8.61 9.07
CA GLU A 50 -10.68 9.47 8.13
C GLU A 50 -11.14 8.64 6.92
N GLU A 51 -10.24 7.83 6.36
CA GLU A 51 -10.55 7.00 5.20
C GLU A 51 -11.50 5.84 5.52
N LEU A 52 -11.28 5.15 6.65
CA LEU A 52 -12.18 4.07 7.09
C LEU A 52 -13.58 4.61 7.43
N SER A 53 -13.68 5.80 8.04
CA SER A 53 -14.96 6.47 8.30
C SER A 53 -15.71 6.79 7.01
N ARG A 54 -14.99 7.25 5.99
CA ARG A 54 -15.55 7.56 4.67
C ARG A 54 -16.01 6.29 3.94
N LEU A 55 -15.17 5.26 3.91
CA LEU A 55 -15.50 3.96 3.32
C LEU A 55 -16.69 3.32 4.01
N ARG A 56 -16.74 3.40 5.35
CA ARG A 56 -17.88 2.96 6.13
C ARG A 56 -19.16 3.69 5.70
N LYS A 57 -19.16 5.02 5.63
CA LYS A 57 -20.33 5.78 5.14
C LYS A 57 -20.76 5.42 3.72
N ARG A 58 -19.82 5.05 2.85
CA ARG A 58 -20.10 4.69 1.45
C ARG A 58 -20.77 3.32 1.32
N TRP A 59 -20.37 2.37 2.16
CA TRP A 59 -20.71 0.96 1.98
C TRP A 59 -21.64 0.41 3.05
N GLU A 60 -21.81 1.10 4.18
CA GLU A 60 -22.70 0.66 5.24
C GLU A 60 -24.16 0.94 4.83
N SER A 61 -24.90 -0.14 4.62
CA SER A 61 -26.34 -0.14 4.36
C SER A 61 -27.00 -1.25 5.18
N ASP A 62 -28.31 -1.40 5.08
CA ASP A 62 -29.04 -2.47 5.77
C ASP A 62 -28.59 -3.87 5.33
N THR A 63 -28.01 -4.01 4.14
CA THR A 63 -27.57 -5.29 3.57
C THR A 63 -26.06 -5.49 3.58
N VAL A 64 -25.27 -4.42 3.67
CA VAL A 64 -23.80 -4.47 3.58
C VAL A 64 -23.17 -4.05 4.92
N GLY A 65 -22.35 -4.95 5.46
CA GLY A 65 -21.51 -4.74 6.62
C GLY A 65 -20.12 -4.27 6.23
N PHE A 66 -19.44 -3.63 7.17
CA PHE A 66 -18.09 -3.10 7.01
C PHE A 66 -17.27 -3.45 8.25
N ALA A 67 -16.09 -4.02 8.06
CA ALA A 67 -15.17 -4.37 9.13
C ALA A 67 -13.77 -3.80 8.86
N THR A 68 -13.13 -3.33 9.92
CA THR A 68 -11.75 -2.84 9.87
C THR A 68 -10.80 -3.91 10.38
N VAL A 69 -9.66 -4.05 9.72
CA VAL A 69 -8.64 -5.02 10.09
C VAL A 69 -7.32 -4.30 10.35
N THR A 70 -6.74 -4.52 11.52
CA THR A 70 -5.43 -3.99 11.90
C THR A 70 -4.41 -5.13 11.81
N LEU A 71 -3.36 -4.91 11.03
CA LEU A 71 -2.21 -5.79 10.86
C LEU A 71 -1.03 -5.19 11.62
N GLN A 72 -0.47 -5.95 12.55
CA GLN A 72 0.77 -5.58 13.23
C GLN A 72 1.94 -6.24 12.52
N ALA A 73 2.76 -5.45 11.85
CA ALA A 73 3.97 -5.93 11.17
C ALA A 73 5.22 -5.63 12.03
N GLU A 74 6.03 -6.64 12.32
CA GLU A 74 7.32 -6.49 12.99
C GLU A 74 8.39 -6.02 12.00
N ILE A 75 9.00 -4.87 12.28
CA ILE A 75 9.97 -4.21 11.39
C ILE A 75 11.39 -4.21 11.95
N GLY A 76 11.64 -5.01 12.98
CA GLY A 76 12.90 -5.02 13.71
C GLY A 76 13.13 -3.69 14.46
N LYS A 77 13.96 -2.81 13.88
CA LYS A 77 14.33 -1.53 14.48
C LYS A 77 13.51 -0.40 13.85
N MET A 78 12.80 0.37 14.66
CA MET A 78 12.19 1.62 14.21
C MET A 78 13.26 2.69 13.93
N PRO A 79 13.28 3.34 12.76
CA PRO A 79 14.15 4.48 12.53
C PRO A 79 13.81 5.66 13.46
N TYR A 80 14.81 6.19 14.16
CA TYR A 80 14.68 7.45 14.88
C TYR A 80 15.07 8.61 13.95
N GLY A 81 14.10 9.44 13.59
CA GLY A 81 14.33 10.59 12.70
C GLY A 81 14.36 10.20 11.23
N ARG A 82 15.22 10.87 10.45
CA ARG A 82 15.36 10.65 9.00
C ARG A 82 16.37 9.55 8.69
N VAL A 83 16.05 8.67 7.74
CA VAL A 83 16.93 7.58 7.28
C VAL A 83 17.90 8.10 6.22
N SER A 84 19.19 7.84 6.42
CA SER A 84 20.25 8.11 5.44
C SER A 84 20.65 6.83 4.69
N PRO A 85 21.30 6.94 3.51
CA PRO A 85 21.69 5.77 2.72
C PRO A 85 22.54 4.77 3.51
N GLU A 86 23.47 5.27 4.33
CA GLU A 86 24.41 4.44 5.11
C GLU A 86 23.70 3.62 6.20
N LYS A 87 22.52 4.08 6.64
CA LYS A 87 21.72 3.41 7.68
C LYS A 87 20.58 2.58 7.11
N LEU A 88 20.31 2.67 5.80
CA LEU A 88 19.14 2.03 5.18
C LEU A 88 19.14 0.50 5.38
N SER A 89 20.30 -0.14 5.22
CA SER A 89 20.49 -1.58 5.41
C SER A 89 20.23 -2.08 6.83
N SER A 90 20.20 -1.17 7.83
CA SER A 90 19.93 -1.51 9.22
C SER A 90 18.43 -1.58 9.56
N TYR A 91 17.56 -1.27 8.59
CA TYR A 91 16.12 -1.17 8.79
C TYR A 91 15.38 -2.05 7.80
N ARG A 92 14.27 -2.65 8.25
CA ARG A 92 13.30 -3.37 7.40
C ARG A 92 12.08 -2.50 7.06
N PHE A 93 12.11 -1.23 7.48
CA PHE A 93 11.03 -0.26 7.30
C PHE A 93 11.60 1.04 6.76
N LEU A 94 10.93 1.60 5.76
CA LEU A 94 11.25 2.90 5.18
C LEU A 94 9.98 3.74 5.06
N TYR A 95 10.02 4.98 5.56
CA TYR A 95 9.00 5.97 5.26
C TYR A 95 9.63 7.06 4.39
N LEU A 96 9.18 7.16 3.14
CA LEU A 96 9.73 8.07 2.13
C LEU A 96 9.70 9.55 2.53
N ASP A 97 8.75 10.00 3.36
CA ASP A 97 8.75 11.38 3.87
C ASP A 97 9.78 11.61 5.00
N ARG A 98 10.39 10.53 5.50
CA ARG A 98 11.36 10.54 6.60
C ARG A 98 12.71 10.00 6.14
N ILE A 99 13.15 10.43 4.97
CA ILE A 99 14.51 10.17 4.46
C ILE A 99 15.33 11.45 4.44
N THR A 100 16.65 11.32 4.45
CA THR A 100 17.56 12.46 4.26
C THR A 100 17.62 12.84 2.78
N ARG A 101 18.10 14.05 2.49
CA ARG A 101 18.24 14.53 1.11
C ARG A 101 19.09 13.60 0.23
N PRO A 102 20.24 13.07 0.71
CA PRO A 102 21.01 12.10 -0.09
C PRO A 102 20.22 10.84 -0.48
N LEU A 103 19.38 10.32 0.42
CA LEU A 103 18.54 9.14 0.09
C LEU A 103 17.38 9.53 -0.83
N GLU A 104 16.83 10.73 -0.67
CA GLU A 104 15.84 11.31 -1.59
C GLU A 104 16.39 11.40 -3.03
N ASP A 105 17.63 11.87 -3.18
CA ASP A 105 18.28 12.02 -4.49
C ASP A 105 18.53 10.65 -5.15
N ILE A 106 18.88 9.61 -4.37
CA ILE A 106 18.99 8.22 -4.86
C ILE A 106 17.64 7.73 -5.38
N CYS A 107 16.57 7.85 -4.57
CA CYS A 107 15.24 7.44 -4.98
C CYS A 107 14.78 8.20 -6.23
N ARG A 108 15.06 9.51 -6.30
CA ARG A 108 14.74 10.35 -7.46
C ARG A 108 15.42 9.83 -8.72
N GLN A 109 16.72 9.55 -8.67
CA GLN A 109 17.46 8.99 -9.80
C GLN A 109 16.85 7.66 -10.30
N LYS A 110 16.42 6.79 -9.38
CA LYS A 110 15.74 5.53 -9.74
C LYS A 110 14.39 5.78 -10.39
N PHE A 111 13.57 6.64 -9.81
CA PHE A 111 12.26 6.99 -10.35
C PHE A 111 12.35 7.65 -11.73
N ASP A 112 13.32 8.54 -11.94
CA ASP A 112 13.58 9.13 -13.26
C ASP A 112 13.99 8.06 -14.29
N GLY A 113 14.79 7.06 -13.87
CA GLY A 113 15.11 5.89 -14.70
C GLY A 113 13.86 5.09 -15.09
N TYR A 114 12.99 4.78 -14.13
CA TYR A 114 11.75 4.06 -14.39
C TYR A 114 10.78 4.84 -15.28
N ALA A 115 10.74 6.17 -15.13
CA ALA A 115 9.95 7.06 -15.97
C ALA A 115 10.47 7.03 -17.41
N ALA A 116 11.79 7.14 -17.61
CA ALA A 116 12.42 7.08 -18.92
C ALA A 116 12.17 5.75 -19.64
N GLU A 117 12.24 4.61 -18.93
CA GLU A 117 11.89 3.28 -19.48
C GLU A 117 10.47 3.22 -20.03
N MET A 118 9.56 4.03 -19.49
CA MET A 118 8.15 4.07 -19.87
C MET A 118 7.80 5.25 -20.79
N GLY A 119 8.80 6.03 -21.22
CA GLY A 119 8.60 7.21 -22.06
C GLY A 119 7.87 8.35 -21.35
N LEU A 120 8.07 8.49 -20.04
CA LEU A 120 7.43 9.52 -19.22
C LEU A 120 8.42 10.64 -18.87
N GLU A 121 7.89 11.86 -18.78
CA GLU A 121 8.67 13.03 -18.38
C GLU A 121 9.06 12.96 -16.90
N PRO A 122 10.30 13.35 -16.52
CA PRO A 122 10.71 13.43 -15.13
C PRO A 122 9.82 14.37 -14.31
N MET A 123 9.47 13.94 -13.10
CA MET A 123 8.71 14.70 -12.12
C MET A 123 9.35 14.56 -10.75
N ASP A 124 9.19 15.58 -9.90
CA ASP A 124 9.67 15.49 -8.52
C ASP A 124 8.86 14.43 -7.75
N PRO A 125 9.46 13.30 -7.33
CA PRO A 125 8.71 12.21 -6.70
C PRO A 125 8.16 12.56 -5.32
N PHE A 126 8.70 13.59 -4.67
CA PHE A 126 8.45 13.94 -3.27
C PHE A 126 7.65 15.23 -3.10
N ARG A 127 7.24 15.88 -4.19
CA ARG A 127 6.28 16.99 -4.15
C ARG A 127 4.85 16.46 -4.04
N HIS A 128 3.93 17.32 -3.60
CA HIS A 128 2.49 17.05 -3.72
C HIS A 128 2.17 16.79 -5.20
N ALA A 129 1.47 15.68 -5.50
CA ALA A 129 1.29 15.18 -6.86
C ALA A 129 2.59 14.73 -7.58
N GLY A 130 3.60 14.30 -6.84
CA GLY A 130 4.81 13.68 -7.40
C GLY A 130 4.58 12.25 -7.91
N PHE A 131 5.60 11.64 -8.53
CA PHE A 131 5.52 10.27 -9.06
C PHE A 131 5.02 9.25 -8.05
N VAL A 132 5.44 9.32 -6.79
CA VAL A 132 5.01 8.33 -5.79
C VAL A 132 3.50 8.44 -5.51
N CYS A 133 2.92 9.62 -5.72
CA CYS A 133 1.48 9.83 -5.60
C CYS A 133 0.70 9.28 -6.81
N GLU A 134 1.22 9.43 -8.02
CA GLU A 134 0.54 9.05 -9.27
C GLU A 134 0.89 7.63 -9.76
N ARG A 135 2.07 7.15 -9.40
CA ARG A 135 2.69 5.88 -9.82
C ARG A 135 3.16 5.05 -8.62
N PRO A 136 2.23 4.58 -7.76
CA PRO A 136 2.56 3.65 -6.68
C PRO A 136 3.31 2.39 -7.15
N ASP A 137 3.15 1.97 -8.39
CA ASP A 137 3.86 0.83 -8.97
C ASP A 137 5.38 1.01 -8.99
N PHE A 138 5.88 2.25 -9.01
CA PHE A 138 7.32 2.52 -8.89
C PHE A 138 7.88 2.09 -7.54
N ILE A 139 7.05 1.97 -6.49
CA ILE A 139 7.48 1.41 -5.21
C ILE A 139 7.82 -0.07 -5.34
N GLY A 140 7.10 -0.80 -6.20
CA GLY A 140 7.40 -2.20 -6.51
C GLY A 140 8.73 -2.33 -7.25
N LYS A 141 9.00 -1.44 -8.22
CA LYS A 141 10.30 -1.38 -8.90
C LYS A 141 11.43 -0.98 -7.93
N LEU A 142 11.21 0.02 -7.09
CA LEU A 142 12.17 0.46 -6.08
C LEU A 142 12.56 -0.70 -5.16
N HIS A 143 11.59 -1.49 -4.70
CA HIS A 143 11.86 -2.65 -3.84
C HIS A 143 12.71 -3.74 -4.53
N GLN A 144 12.70 -3.83 -5.86
CA GLN A 144 13.54 -4.79 -6.58
C GLN A 144 15.00 -4.36 -6.65
N GLU A 145 15.32 -3.11 -6.33
CA GLU A 145 16.69 -2.61 -6.31
C GLU A 145 17.49 -3.24 -5.15
N PRO A 146 18.79 -3.54 -5.35
CA PRO A 146 19.63 -4.19 -4.35
C PRO A 146 19.65 -3.48 -3.00
N GLU A 147 19.62 -2.15 -2.99
CA GLU A 147 19.67 -1.34 -1.78
C GLU A 147 18.33 -1.21 -1.03
N PHE A 148 17.21 -1.69 -1.60
CA PHE A 148 15.87 -1.58 -1.01
C PHE A 148 15.16 -2.94 -0.80
N ASN A 149 15.65 -4.03 -1.40
CA ASN A 149 14.98 -5.34 -1.40
C ASN A 149 14.82 -6.00 -0.01
N HIS A 150 15.61 -5.57 0.97
CA HIS A 150 15.56 -6.07 2.35
C HIS A 150 14.45 -5.40 3.17
N LEU A 151 13.76 -4.40 2.61
CA LEU A 151 12.66 -3.73 3.28
C LEU A 151 11.40 -4.60 3.25
N ASP A 152 10.79 -4.82 4.40
CA ASP A 152 9.49 -5.48 4.47
C ASP A 152 8.35 -4.50 4.20
N VAL A 153 8.53 -3.24 4.58
CA VAL A 153 7.51 -2.20 4.51
C VAL A 153 8.08 -0.90 3.96
N ILE A 154 7.44 -0.36 2.92
CA ILE A 154 7.69 0.98 2.40
C ILE A 154 6.42 1.82 2.55
N VAL A 155 6.52 2.93 3.28
CA VAL A 155 5.43 3.90 3.47
C VAL A 155 5.65 5.10 2.58
N TYR A 156 4.58 5.54 1.95
CA TYR A 156 4.55 6.69 1.05
C TYR A 156 3.19 7.37 1.05
N ARG A 157 3.15 8.57 0.48
CA ARG A 157 1.90 9.31 0.30
C ARG A 157 1.36 9.09 -1.10
N ILE A 158 0.04 9.01 -1.18
CA ILE A 158 -0.69 9.12 -2.43
C ILE A 158 -1.68 10.29 -2.34
N ASP A 159 -2.01 10.85 -3.51
CA ASP A 159 -3.03 11.87 -3.64
C ASP A 159 -4.20 11.26 -4.42
N ASP A 160 -5.32 11.06 -3.74
CA ASP A 160 -6.52 10.55 -4.40
C ASP A 160 -7.48 11.72 -4.63
N PRO A 161 -7.85 12.02 -5.90
CA PRO A 161 -8.77 13.11 -6.23
C PRO A 161 -10.10 13.07 -5.47
N LEU A 162 -10.53 11.90 -5.00
CA LEU A 162 -11.79 11.70 -4.28
C LEU A 162 -11.65 11.83 -2.76
N THR A 163 -10.45 11.74 -2.22
CA THR A 163 -10.21 11.58 -0.76
C THR A 163 -9.20 12.58 -0.22
N GLY A 164 -8.45 13.23 -1.09
CA GLY A 164 -7.26 13.98 -0.73
C GLY A 164 -6.07 13.07 -0.39
N PRO A 165 -5.00 13.65 0.18
CA PRO A 165 -3.77 12.94 0.45
C PRO A 165 -3.94 11.90 1.58
N ARG A 166 -3.35 10.73 1.41
CA ARG A 166 -3.32 9.66 2.43
C ARG A 166 -2.01 8.89 2.41
N GLN A 167 -1.67 8.30 3.55
CA GLN A 167 -0.48 7.46 3.71
C GLN A 167 -0.80 5.99 3.44
N ILE A 168 -0.02 5.37 2.57
CA ILE A 168 -0.11 3.97 2.19
C ILE A 168 1.19 3.28 2.57
N ALA A 169 1.08 2.04 3.02
CA ALA A 169 2.19 1.12 3.19
C ALA A 169 2.09 0.00 2.14
N SER A 170 3.19 -0.26 1.46
CA SER A 170 3.43 -1.50 0.74
C SER A 170 4.10 -2.49 1.67
N LEU A 171 3.44 -3.59 1.97
CA LEU A 171 3.98 -4.73 2.72
C LEU A 171 4.46 -5.80 1.74
N PHE A 172 5.78 -5.95 1.61
CA PHE A 172 6.44 -6.91 0.73
C PHE A 172 6.66 -8.27 1.42
N ASN A 173 6.84 -8.27 2.74
CA ASN A 173 7.03 -9.49 3.53
C ASN A 173 5.85 -9.74 4.45
N LYS A 174 5.00 -10.70 4.10
CA LYS A 174 3.80 -11.05 4.88
C LYS A 174 4.13 -11.82 6.16
N ASP A 175 5.27 -12.49 6.21
CA ASP A 175 5.73 -13.20 7.40
C ASP A 175 6.14 -12.21 8.52
N ALA A 176 6.31 -10.92 8.19
CA ALA A 176 6.48 -9.87 9.18
C ALA A 176 5.19 -9.60 9.97
N ILE A 177 4.01 -10.06 9.53
CA ILE A 177 2.76 -9.86 10.27
C ILE A 177 2.72 -10.80 11.48
N VAL A 178 2.79 -10.22 12.67
CA VAL A 178 2.78 -10.95 13.95
C VAL A 178 1.39 -11.01 14.59
N SER A 179 0.47 -10.14 14.18
CA SER A 179 -0.91 -10.13 14.69
C SER A 179 -1.89 -9.53 13.68
N ILE A 180 -3.09 -10.09 13.64
CA ILE A 180 -4.22 -9.62 12.84
C ILE A 180 -5.44 -9.46 13.75
N GLU A 181 -5.99 -8.26 13.82
CA GLU A 181 -7.18 -7.95 14.62
C GLU A 181 -8.30 -7.45 13.70
N ALA A 182 -9.41 -8.17 13.64
CA ALA A 182 -10.62 -7.72 12.96
C ALA A 182 -11.61 -7.16 13.98
N ARG A 183 -12.05 -5.91 13.81
CA ARG A 183 -12.99 -5.27 14.75
C ARG A 183 -14.43 -5.46 14.32
N GLY A 184 -15.26 -5.82 15.29
CA GLY A 184 -16.72 -5.91 15.12
C GLY A 184 -17.22 -7.17 14.43
N VAL A 185 -16.34 -8.14 14.16
CA VAL A 185 -16.67 -9.38 13.44
C VAL A 185 -15.84 -10.56 13.93
N GLN A 186 -16.42 -11.76 13.91
CA GLN A 186 -15.69 -13.01 14.08
C GLN A 186 -15.57 -13.70 12.72
N THR A 187 -14.40 -13.56 12.09
CA THR A 187 -14.07 -14.23 10.83
C THR A 187 -12.57 -14.48 10.75
N ARG A 188 -12.18 -15.51 10.00
CA ARG A 188 -10.77 -15.80 9.75
C ARG A 188 -10.26 -14.90 8.63
N ILE A 189 -9.30 -14.05 8.95
CA ILE A 189 -8.64 -13.22 7.95
C ILE A 189 -7.53 -14.01 7.25
N LEU A 190 -7.58 -14.05 5.93
CA LEU A 190 -6.56 -14.60 5.05
C LEU A 190 -5.82 -13.44 4.37
N LEU A 191 -4.51 -13.56 4.23
CA LEU A 191 -3.73 -12.59 3.47
C LEU A 191 -3.76 -12.98 1.98
N PRO A 192 -3.80 -12.00 1.06
CA PRO A 192 -3.76 -12.29 -0.36
C PRO A 192 -2.46 -13.05 -0.68
N GLN A 193 -2.49 -14.02 -1.59
CA GLN A 193 -1.24 -14.58 -2.14
C GLN A 193 -0.60 -13.54 -3.06
N ALA A 194 0.74 -13.50 -3.15
CA ALA A 194 1.41 -12.55 -4.03
C ALA A 194 0.85 -12.71 -5.45
N VAL A 195 0.21 -11.67 -5.98
CA VAL A 195 -0.20 -11.64 -7.37
C VAL A 195 1.10 -11.48 -8.17
N PRO A 196 1.53 -12.47 -8.96
CA PRO A 196 2.66 -12.25 -9.85
C PRO A 196 2.31 -11.06 -10.72
N ALA A 197 3.27 -10.15 -10.94
CA ALA A 197 3.10 -9.01 -11.82
C ALA A 197 2.57 -9.51 -13.17
N ARG A 198 1.25 -9.45 -13.38
CA ARG A 198 0.67 -9.84 -14.65
C ARG A 198 1.09 -8.74 -15.61
N GLY A 199 2.00 -9.12 -16.51
CA GLY A 199 2.24 -8.38 -17.73
C GLY A 199 0.90 -8.08 -18.38
N VAL A 200 0.78 -6.84 -18.86
CA VAL A 200 -0.35 -6.35 -19.64
C VAL A 200 -0.61 -7.32 -20.78
N GLN A 201 -1.67 -8.13 -20.67
CA GLN A 201 -2.35 -8.79 -21.78
C GLN A 201 -3.72 -9.28 -21.28
N GLY A 202 -4.79 -8.75 -21.88
CA GLY A 202 -6.16 -9.18 -21.63
C GLY A 202 -7.09 -8.10 -21.07
N ALA A 203 -7.12 -6.93 -21.70
CA ALA A 203 -8.21 -5.96 -21.56
C ALA A 203 -8.88 -5.73 -22.92
N GLU A 204 -9.27 -6.82 -23.59
CA GLU A 204 -10.28 -6.81 -24.64
C GLU A 204 -11.17 -8.05 -24.42
N GLU A 205 -12.46 -7.91 -24.72
CA GLU A 205 -13.54 -8.91 -24.60
C GLU A 205 -14.14 -9.20 -23.21
N ILE A 206 -14.82 -8.21 -22.60
CA ILE A 206 -16.19 -8.44 -22.06
C ILE A 206 -17.03 -7.18 -22.31
N VAL A 207 -17.34 -6.90 -23.57
CA VAL A 207 -18.52 -6.10 -23.93
C VAL A 207 -19.23 -6.84 -25.06
N ARG A 208 -20.48 -7.23 -24.77
CA ARG A 208 -21.47 -7.95 -25.61
C ARG A 208 -21.49 -9.48 -25.46
N LYS A 209 -22.34 -9.95 -24.54
CA LYS A 209 -23.47 -10.83 -24.86
C LYS A 209 -24.39 -10.96 -23.64
N THR A 210 -25.46 -10.19 -23.63
CA THR A 210 -26.72 -10.54 -22.97
C THR A 210 -27.84 -9.83 -23.72
N ALA A 211 -28.72 -10.65 -24.30
CA ALA A 211 -30.03 -10.40 -24.88
C ALA A 211 -30.13 -9.39 -26.03
#